data_AF-A0A952SV96-F1
#
_entry.id   AF-A0A952SV96-F1
#
_cell.length_a   1.000
_cell.length_b   1.000
_cell.length_c   1.000
_cell.angle_alpha   90.00
_cell.angle_beta   90.00
_cell.angle_gamma   90.00
#
_symmetry.space_group_name_H-M   'P 1'
#
loop_
_entity.id
_entity.type
_entity.pdbx_description
1 polymer ?
#
loop_
_entity_poly.entity_id
_entity_poly.type
_entity_poly.pdbx_seq_one_letter_code
_entity_poly.pdbx_strand_id
1 'polypeptide(L)'
;MLVVFLLTTVCSRATLAGLLEFEETDTLPYVENILFSASTVGILSKDGRYFLIDRKTEHVHQVDEAAVVQAIPRPWPQKPWEDLQGREILRSSDGQEFQQTSSYCGEGESIGHALQFQQHPFPDVLAHCTSVSAVETVDGNVWFGTIQPSEGRSGPAEGVVVQSLHKKHKLKAITQKSGLTSGQIRMLRDDPFTKTMWVATPRGLNRIDRRFQVIWGRYWYEDFEHGSRKAQTLLSPTPKISNPFAVLGRELAVNDWEAFSRAVAKVSPSEQRKLSLYEFHMVGLPPRTLSHELNDLIPFFRAAAESSNPTVHDFGLRNLCKFDDASVRDYMVNVASQKLPGSADQRHIRDCLKAWSPLSE
;
A
#
# COMPACT_ATOMS: atom_id res chain seq x y z
N MET A 1 -6.70 -35.17 -30.64
CA MET A 1 -5.46 -34.60 -30.06
C MET A 1 -5.63 -33.09 -30.09
N LEU A 2 -6.25 -32.52 -29.06
CA LEU A 2 -6.60 -31.10 -29.00
C LEU A 2 -5.74 -30.46 -27.90
N VAL A 3 -4.86 -29.56 -28.30
CA VAL A 3 -4.00 -28.77 -27.42
C VAL A 3 -4.90 -27.72 -26.76
N VAL A 4 -5.14 -27.87 -25.45
CA VAL A 4 -5.81 -26.85 -24.64
C VAL A 4 -4.73 -25.84 -24.22
N PHE A 5 -4.75 -24.67 -24.84
CA PHE A 5 -4.02 -23.50 -24.34
C PHE A 5 -4.67 -23.05 -23.02
N LEU A 6 -4.05 -23.40 -21.88
CA LEU A 6 -4.27 -22.67 -20.65
C LEU A 6 -3.60 -21.30 -20.81
N LEU A 7 -4.41 -20.25 -20.94
CA LEU A 7 -3.97 -18.89 -20.68
C LEU A 7 -3.61 -18.76 -19.20
N THR A 8 -2.33 -18.95 -18.88
CA THR A 8 -1.72 -18.43 -17.67
C THR A 8 -1.63 -16.91 -17.80
N THR A 9 -2.73 -16.25 -17.47
CA THR A 9 -2.74 -14.81 -17.25
C THR A 9 -1.84 -14.56 -16.05
N VAL A 10 -0.66 -13.98 -16.31
CA VAL A 10 0.18 -13.35 -15.30
C VAL A 10 -0.66 -12.23 -14.71
N CYS A 11 -1.41 -12.57 -13.66
CA CYS A 11 -2.03 -11.58 -12.82
C CYS A 11 -0.88 -10.92 -12.07
N SER A 12 -0.55 -9.71 -12.48
CA SER A 12 0.11 -8.76 -11.61
C SER A 12 -0.57 -8.84 -10.23
N ARG A 13 0.18 -8.74 -9.13
CA ARG A 13 -0.32 -8.68 -7.74
C ARG A 13 -1.27 -7.49 -7.44
N ALA A 14 -1.96 -6.99 -8.44
CA ALA A 14 -3.16 -6.18 -8.36
C ALA A 14 -4.18 -6.89 -9.27
N THR A 15 -5.31 -7.35 -8.72
CA THR A 15 -6.54 -7.79 -9.43
C THR A 15 -6.86 -9.30 -9.58
N LEU A 16 -6.25 -10.20 -8.81
CA LEU A 16 -6.88 -11.47 -8.40
C LEU A 16 -6.88 -11.60 -6.87
N ALA A 17 -7.61 -10.69 -6.22
CA ALA A 17 -8.06 -10.84 -4.85
C ALA A 17 -9.59 -10.76 -4.87
N GLY A 18 -10.25 -11.90 -5.06
CA GLY A 18 -11.48 -12.10 -4.33
C GLY A 18 -11.06 -12.17 -2.85
N LEU A 19 -11.58 -11.26 -2.01
CA LEU A 19 -11.54 -11.37 -0.54
C LEU A 19 -10.18 -11.14 0.15
N LEU A 20 -9.48 -10.02 -0.11
CA LEU A 20 -8.61 -9.44 0.94
C LEU A 20 -9.46 -8.42 1.72
N GLU A 21 -9.55 -8.55 3.05
CA GLU A 21 -10.17 -7.53 3.89
C GLU A 21 -9.35 -6.24 3.77
N PHE A 22 -10.02 -5.10 3.56
CA PHE A 22 -9.34 -3.80 3.55
C PHE A 22 -8.68 -3.52 4.90
N GLU A 23 -7.39 -3.20 4.89
CA GLU A 23 -6.66 -2.66 6.04
C GLU A 23 -6.36 -1.17 5.82
N GLU A 24 -6.41 -0.33 6.86
CA GLU A 24 -6.12 1.11 6.71
C GLU A 24 -4.73 1.38 6.09
N THR A 25 -3.77 0.47 6.31
CA THR A 25 -2.42 0.52 5.73
C THR A 25 -2.36 0.34 4.22
N ASP A 26 -3.46 -0.09 3.58
CA ASP A 26 -3.56 -0.20 2.12
C ASP A 26 -3.63 1.18 1.45
N THR A 27 -4.04 2.21 2.19
CA THR A 27 -4.08 3.59 1.72
C THR A 27 -2.74 4.31 1.87
N LEU A 28 -1.84 3.77 2.69
CA LEU A 28 -0.54 4.36 3.00
C LEU A 28 0.50 3.98 1.94
N PRO A 29 1.58 4.78 1.77
CA PRO A 29 2.60 4.50 0.77
C PRO A 29 3.16 3.08 0.87
N TYR A 30 3.02 2.30 -0.20
CA TYR A 30 3.74 1.04 -0.38
C TYR A 30 5.15 1.36 -0.86
N VAL A 31 6.11 1.46 0.05
CA VAL A 31 7.50 1.81 -0.26
C VAL A 31 8.18 0.68 -1.04
N GLU A 32 8.53 0.94 -2.28
CA GLU A 32 9.25 0.00 -3.16
C GLU A 32 10.74 0.29 -3.26
N ASN A 33 11.18 1.51 -2.97
CA ASN A 33 12.60 1.82 -2.93
C ASN A 33 12.90 3.01 -2.02
N ILE A 34 14.14 3.05 -1.54
CA ILE A 34 14.69 4.15 -0.75
C ILE A 34 15.99 4.59 -1.42
N LEU A 35 16.08 5.89 -1.72
CA LEU A 35 17.23 6.52 -2.36
C LEU A 35 17.91 7.45 -1.37
N PHE A 36 19.22 7.63 -1.50
CA PHE A 36 19.99 8.44 -0.57
C PHE A 36 20.84 9.48 -1.30
N SER A 37 20.82 10.70 -0.78
CA SER A 37 21.88 11.69 -0.95
C SER A 37 22.44 12.10 0.41
N ALA A 38 23.46 12.95 0.43
CA ALA A 38 24.06 13.45 1.66
C ALA A 38 23.09 14.28 2.51
N SER A 39 22.09 14.93 1.90
CA SER A 39 21.14 15.83 2.58
C SER A 39 19.72 15.28 2.64
N THR A 40 19.37 14.32 1.78
CA THR A 40 17.97 13.95 1.54
C THR A 40 17.82 12.44 1.39
N VAL A 41 16.65 11.92 1.76
CA VAL A 41 16.24 10.54 1.51
C VAL A 41 15.01 10.55 0.60
N GLY A 42 15.09 9.86 -0.53
CA GLY A 42 13.99 9.70 -1.46
C GLY A 42 13.21 8.41 -1.18
N ILE A 43 11.89 8.48 -1.19
CA ILE A 43 11.00 7.33 -1.05
C ILE A 43 10.18 7.19 -2.33
N LEU A 44 10.24 6.02 -2.94
CA LEU A 44 9.48 5.68 -4.15
C LEU A 44 8.40 4.69 -3.76
N SER A 45 7.14 5.02 -4.03
CA SER A 45 6.02 4.15 -3.74
C SER A 45 5.45 3.48 -4.98
N LYS A 46 4.96 2.25 -4.82
CA LYS A 46 4.30 1.45 -5.86
C LYS A 46 3.13 2.16 -6.53
N ASP A 47 2.42 2.99 -5.76
CA ASP A 47 1.26 3.74 -6.23
C ASP A 47 1.62 5.02 -7.00
N GLY A 48 2.91 5.22 -7.30
CA GLY A 48 3.41 6.36 -8.05
C GLY A 48 3.63 7.62 -7.20
N ARG A 49 3.44 7.55 -5.88
CA ARG A 49 3.80 8.66 -4.98
C ARG A 49 5.31 8.69 -4.73
N TYR A 50 5.86 9.90 -4.74
CA TYR A 50 7.26 10.18 -4.43
C TYR A 50 7.38 11.09 -3.23
N PHE A 51 8.39 10.84 -2.40
CA PHE A 51 8.66 11.67 -1.23
C PHE A 51 10.14 12.00 -1.08
N LEU A 52 10.42 13.19 -0.56
CA LEU A 52 11.75 13.60 -0.11
C LEU A 52 11.69 13.88 1.39
N ILE A 53 12.63 13.30 2.13
CA ILE A 53 12.82 13.53 3.56
C ILE A 53 14.13 14.29 3.76
N ASP A 54 14.05 15.48 4.33
CA ASP A 54 15.23 16.25 4.71
C ASP A 54 15.91 15.61 5.93
N ARG A 55 17.21 15.32 5.84
CA ARG A 55 17.93 14.59 6.90
C ARG A 55 18.09 15.37 8.20
N LYS A 56 18.11 16.71 8.13
CA LYS A 56 18.37 17.58 9.28
C LYS A 56 17.09 17.83 10.07
N THR A 57 16.00 18.07 9.36
CA THR A 57 14.72 18.48 9.92
C THR A 57 13.73 17.32 10.00
N GLU A 58 13.98 16.23 9.27
CA GLU A 58 13.14 15.04 9.17
C GLU A 58 11.74 15.31 8.59
N HIS A 59 11.55 16.48 7.97
CA HIS A 59 10.30 16.79 7.27
C HIS A 59 10.19 16.00 5.97
N VAL A 60 8.99 15.51 5.72
CA VAL A 60 8.63 14.81 4.49
C VAL A 60 7.87 15.74 3.57
N HIS A 61 8.25 15.74 2.29
CA HIS A 61 7.56 16.43 1.22
C HIS A 61 7.14 15.41 0.18
N GLN A 62 5.84 15.34 -0.11
CA GLN A 62 5.36 14.64 -1.29
C GLN A 62 5.65 15.50 -2.52
N VAL A 63 6.31 14.92 -3.51
CA VAL A 63 6.79 15.62 -4.71
C VAL A 63 6.50 14.81 -5.96
N ASP A 64 6.79 15.38 -7.14
CA ASP A 64 6.81 14.62 -8.38
C ASP A 64 8.16 13.93 -8.60
N GLU A 65 8.24 13.06 -9.62
CA GLU A 65 9.48 12.35 -9.94
C GLU A 65 10.61 13.31 -10.33
N ALA A 66 10.29 14.43 -10.99
CA ALA A 66 11.29 15.39 -11.45
C ALA A 66 12.05 16.03 -10.27
N ALA A 67 11.33 16.38 -9.20
CA ALA A 67 11.93 16.87 -7.96
C ALA A 67 12.81 15.81 -7.28
N VAL A 68 12.45 14.52 -7.33
CA VAL A 68 13.32 13.45 -6.83
C VAL A 68 14.59 13.35 -7.66
N VAL A 69 14.48 13.38 -8.98
CA VAL A 69 15.65 13.33 -9.89
C VAL A 69 16.56 14.54 -9.68
N GLN A 70 15.99 15.72 -9.41
CA GLN A 70 16.77 16.92 -9.09
C GLN A 70 17.52 16.79 -7.75
N ALA A 71 16.87 16.26 -6.71
CA ALA A 71 17.46 16.09 -5.39
C ALA A 71 18.45 14.91 -5.32
N ILE A 72 18.20 13.86 -6.10
CA ILE A 72 18.98 12.62 -6.16
C ILE A 72 19.16 12.24 -7.63
N PRO A 73 20.20 12.77 -8.31
CA PRO A 73 20.44 12.48 -9.72
C PRO A 73 20.66 11.00 -10.01
N ARG A 74 20.27 10.59 -11.22
CA ARG A 74 20.50 9.24 -11.76
C ARG A 74 22.01 9.01 -12.04
N PRO A 75 22.48 7.74 -12.12
CA PRO A 75 21.71 6.49 -12.06
C PRO A 75 21.26 6.14 -10.64
N TRP A 76 20.02 5.67 -10.53
CA TRP A 76 19.52 5.07 -9.30
C TRP A 76 19.93 3.59 -9.21
N PRO A 77 20.02 3.01 -8.00
CA PRO A 77 20.25 1.59 -7.84
C PRO A 77 19.21 0.77 -8.62
N GLN A 78 19.60 -0.44 -9.02
CA GLN A 78 18.65 -1.41 -9.58
C GLN A 78 17.48 -1.65 -8.61
N LYS A 79 16.36 -2.12 -9.16
CA LYS A 79 15.19 -2.41 -8.34
C LYS A 79 15.56 -3.44 -7.25
N PRO A 80 15.14 -3.21 -6.00
CA PRO A 80 15.38 -4.13 -4.88
C PRO A 80 14.88 -5.54 -5.09
N TRP A 81 13.93 -5.73 -5.99
CA TRP A 81 13.34 -7.02 -6.25
C TRP A 81 12.80 -7.12 -7.67
N GLU A 82 12.69 -8.35 -8.16
CA GLU A 82 12.03 -8.73 -9.41
C GLU A 82 11.28 -10.05 -9.19
N ASP A 83 10.13 -10.23 -9.85
CA ASP A 83 9.41 -11.51 -9.88
C ASP A 83 9.58 -12.14 -11.27
N LEU A 84 10.12 -13.35 -11.28
CA LEU A 84 10.33 -14.18 -12.47
C LEU A 84 9.51 -15.47 -12.33
N GLN A 85 8.24 -15.40 -12.71
CA GLN A 85 7.36 -16.57 -12.81
C GLN A 85 7.26 -17.37 -11.49
N GLY A 86 7.14 -16.68 -10.36
CA GLY A 86 7.03 -17.31 -9.03
C GLY A 86 8.36 -17.53 -8.31
N ARG A 87 9.48 -17.08 -8.89
CA ARG A 87 10.76 -16.90 -8.20
C ARG A 87 11.04 -15.41 -8.03
N GLU A 88 11.16 -14.98 -6.78
CA GLU A 88 11.48 -13.60 -6.46
C GLU A 88 13.00 -13.44 -6.36
N ILE A 89 13.57 -12.50 -7.11
CA ILE A 89 14.95 -12.05 -6.91
C ILE A 89 14.90 -10.88 -5.94
N LEU A 90 15.70 -10.93 -4.89
CA LEU A 90 15.88 -9.87 -3.90
C LEU A 90 17.32 -9.36 -3.97
N ARG A 91 17.52 -8.04 -3.95
CA ARG A 91 18.81 -7.38 -4.13
C ARG A 91 19.15 -6.44 -2.98
N SER A 92 20.33 -6.64 -2.41
CA SER A 92 20.96 -5.71 -1.48
C SER A 92 21.54 -4.49 -2.22
N SER A 93 21.90 -3.45 -1.48
CA SER A 93 22.49 -2.23 -1.99
C SER A 93 23.93 -2.42 -2.49
N ASP A 94 24.64 -3.45 -2.03
CA ASP A 94 25.98 -3.83 -2.53
C ASP A 94 25.93 -4.80 -3.74
N GLY A 95 24.73 -5.11 -4.25
CA GLY A 95 24.53 -5.93 -5.45
C GLY A 95 24.49 -7.44 -5.23
N GLN A 96 24.47 -7.91 -3.98
CA GLN A 96 24.19 -9.33 -3.71
C GLN A 96 22.74 -9.68 -4.06
N GLU A 97 22.56 -10.82 -4.72
CA GLU A 97 21.25 -11.32 -5.13
C GLU A 97 20.88 -12.60 -4.37
N PHE A 98 19.64 -12.64 -3.90
CA PHE A 98 19.01 -13.82 -3.31
C PHE A 98 17.81 -14.20 -4.16
N GLN A 99 17.68 -15.48 -4.49
CA GLN A 99 16.46 -16.00 -5.12
C GLN A 99 15.59 -16.65 -4.05
N GLN A 100 14.29 -16.40 -4.10
CA GLN A 100 13.32 -16.89 -3.14
C GLN A 100 12.16 -17.61 -3.84
N THR A 101 11.69 -18.68 -3.20
CA THR A 101 10.28 -19.12 -3.29
C THR A 101 9.58 -18.81 -1.96
N SER A 102 8.49 -18.05 -2.01
CA SER A 102 7.77 -17.60 -0.80
C SER A 102 7.12 -18.77 -0.05
N SER A 103 6.98 -18.64 1.26
CA SER A 103 6.15 -19.51 2.10
C SER A 103 4.66 -19.29 1.84
N TYR A 104 3.85 -20.32 2.11
CA TYR A 104 2.39 -20.23 2.15
C TYR A 104 1.84 -21.18 3.21
N CYS A 105 1.22 -20.62 4.25
CA CYS A 105 0.63 -21.39 5.35
C CYS A 105 -0.87 -21.07 5.57
N GLY A 106 -1.59 -20.69 4.50
CA GLY A 106 -3.03 -20.45 4.49
C GLY A 106 -3.84 -21.68 4.05
N GLU A 107 -5.16 -21.68 4.25
CA GLU A 107 -6.08 -22.74 3.73
C GLU A 107 -5.74 -24.20 4.10
N GLY A 108 -4.99 -24.41 5.19
CA GLY A 108 -4.54 -25.75 5.59
C GLY A 108 -3.26 -26.22 4.88
N GLU A 109 -2.68 -25.39 3.99
CA GLU A 109 -1.35 -25.59 3.43
C GLU A 109 -0.25 -25.25 4.44
N SER A 110 0.94 -25.82 4.24
CA SER A 110 2.13 -25.56 5.06
C SER A 110 3.40 -25.64 4.22
N ILE A 111 3.49 -24.71 3.27
CA ILE A 111 4.59 -24.59 2.33
C ILE A 111 5.64 -23.65 2.93
N GLY A 112 6.85 -24.16 3.13
CA GLY A 112 7.99 -23.37 3.61
C GLY A 112 8.63 -22.53 2.52
N HIS A 113 9.28 -21.44 2.90
CA HIS A 113 10.10 -20.68 1.95
C HIS A 113 11.40 -21.43 1.62
N ALA A 114 12.05 -21.03 0.53
CA ALA A 114 13.42 -21.45 0.24
C ALA A 114 14.21 -20.25 -0.31
N LEU A 115 15.46 -20.13 0.13
CA LEU A 115 16.39 -19.10 -0.34
C LEU A 115 17.58 -19.72 -1.05
N GLN A 116 18.06 -19.04 -2.08
CA GLN A 116 19.32 -19.33 -2.75
C GLN A 116 20.17 -18.07 -2.80
N PHE A 117 21.46 -18.24 -2.58
CA PHE A 117 22.47 -17.20 -2.69
C PHE A 117 23.59 -17.73 -3.58
N GLN A 118 23.95 -16.98 -4.63
CA GLN A 118 24.94 -17.43 -5.63
C GLN A 118 24.61 -18.81 -6.22
N GLN A 119 23.33 -19.04 -6.56
CA GLN A 119 22.81 -20.31 -7.10
C GLN A 119 22.90 -21.54 -6.16
N HIS A 120 23.30 -21.35 -4.91
CA HIS A 120 23.34 -22.40 -3.90
C HIS A 120 22.24 -22.20 -2.86
N PRO A 121 21.66 -23.29 -2.30
CA PRO A 121 20.73 -23.18 -1.18
C PRO A 121 21.34 -22.38 -0.04
N PHE A 122 20.64 -21.37 0.43
CA PHE A 122 21.07 -20.52 1.53
C PHE A 122 20.36 -20.93 2.82
N PRO A 123 21.07 -21.45 3.83
CA PRO A 123 20.45 -21.90 5.07
C PRO A 123 20.13 -20.70 5.97
N ASP A 124 18.87 -20.26 5.96
CA ASP A 124 18.41 -19.18 6.81
C ASP A 124 17.82 -19.67 8.16
N VAL A 125 17.64 -18.73 9.09
CA VAL A 125 17.13 -18.93 10.45
C VAL A 125 15.65 -18.57 10.61
N LEU A 126 14.94 -18.27 9.53
CA LEU A 126 13.54 -17.82 9.57
C LEU A 126 12.62 -19.00 9.86
N ALA A 127 11.46 -18.70 10.44
CA ALA A 127 10.43 -19.70 10.67
C ALA A 127 9.82 -20.20 9.36
N HIS A 128 9.27 -21.42 9.38
CA HIS A 128 8.71 -22.11 8.20
C HIS A 128 7.72 -21.26 7.41
N CYS A 129 6.83 -20.53 8.09
CA CYS A 129 5.80 -19.72 7.45
C CYS A 129 6.24 -18.28 7.13
N THR A 130 7.51 -17.93 7.37
CA THR A 130 8.04 -16.58 7.16
C THR A 130 8.71 -16.47 5.79
N SER A 131 8.26 -15.55 4.95
CA SER A 131 8.93 -15.17 3.71
C SER A 131 9.85 -13.97 3.90
N VAL A 132 10.83 -13.81 3.01
CA VAL A 132 11.65 -12.60 2.90
C VAL A 132 11.01 -11.64 1.91
N SER A 133 10.73 -10.42 2.35
CA SER A 133 10.20 -9.34 1.50
C SER A 133 11.29 -8.37 1.05
N ALA A 134 12.40 -8.29 1.78
CA ALA A 134 13.54 -7.45 1.44
C ALA A 134 14.83 -8.03 2.00
N VAL A 135 15.95 -7.80 1.33
CA VAL A 135 17.27 -8.22 1.78
C VAL A 135 18.26 -7.06 1.74
N GLU A 136 19.18 -7.06 2.69
CA GLU A 136 20.35 -6.19 2.69
C GLU A 136 21.56 -6.93 3.25
N THR A 137 22.75 -6.65 2.75
CA THR A 137 24.00 -7.26 3.22
C THR A 137 24.94 -6.19 3.72
N VAL A 138 25.35 -6.31 4.99
CA VAL A 138 26.21 -5.32 5.63
C VAL A 138 27.15 -6.00 6.63
N ASP A 139 28.44 -5.69 6.54
CA ASP A 139 29.48 -6.13 7.48
C ASP A 139 29.50 -7.65 7.72
N GLY A 140 29.36 -8.43 6.64
CA GLY A 140 29.35 -9.90 6.69
C GLY A 140 28.07 -10.51 7.25
N ASN A 141 27.01 -9.71 7.39
CA ASN A 141 25.69 -10.13 7.85
C ASN A 141 24.65 -9.91 6.77
N VAL A 142 23.62 -10.74 6.78
CA VAL A 142 22.41 -10.57 5.98
C VAL A 142 21.28 -10.11 6.89
N TRP A 143 20.54 -9.12 6.42
CA TRP A 143 19.37 -8.55 7.07
C TRP A 143 18.15 -8.94 6.25
N PHE A 144 17.27 -9.71 6.85
CA PHE A 144 16.01 -10.13 6.26
C PHE A 144 14.89 -9.24 6.76
N GLY A 145 14.26 -8.52 5.82
CA GLY A 145 12.94 -7.97 6.01
C GLY A 145 11.96 -9.09 5.82
N THR A 146 11.11 -9.35 6.81
CA THR A 146 10.21 -10.50 6.79
C THR A 146 8.77 -10.10 6.56
N ILE A 147 8.02 -11.03 5.97
CA ILE A 147 6.57 -10.99 5.84
C ILE A 147 6.04 -12.40 6.11
N GLN A 148 4.85 -12.50 6.68
CA GLN A 148 4.13 -13.76 6.72
C GLN A 148 2.92 -13.62 5.80
N PRO A 149 2.92 -14.25 4.62
CA PRO A 149 1.74 -14.32 3.78
C PRO A 149 0.62 -15.01 4.58
N SER A 150 -0.51 -14.33 4.72
CA SER A 150 -1.72 -14.90 5.31
C SER A 150 -2.94 -14.36 4.60
N GLU A 151 -4.02 -15.13 4.66
CA GLU A 151 -5.29 -14.77 4.06
C GLU A 151 -5.96 -13.63 4.81
N GLY A 152 -6.40 -12.62 4.08
CA GLY A 152 -7.25 -11.54 4.57
C GLY A 152 -6.61 -10.56 5.56
N ARG A 153 -5.46 -10.89 6.18
CA ARG A 153 -4.77 -10.04 7.14
C ARG A 153 -3.26 -10.14 7.05
N SER A 154 -2.61 -9.13 7.59
CA SER A 154 -1.18 -9.12 7.85
C SER A 154 -0.78 -10.11 8.98
N GLY A 155 -0.14 -11.24 8.64
CA GLY A 155 0.35 -12.23 9.60
C GLY A 155 1.52 -11.73 10.46
N PRO A 156 1.82 -12.37 11.62
CA PRO A 156 2.87 -11.95 12.55
C PRO A 156 4.27 -12.26 12.00
N ALA A 157 4.73 -11.45 11.05
CA ALA A 157 6.08 -11.48 10.54
C ALA A 157 7.13 -11.24 11.66
N GLU A 158 8.33 -11.77 11.49
CA GLU A 158 9.41 -11.71 12.48
C GLU A 158 10.10 -10.32 12.59
N GLY A 159 9.64 -9.32 11.83
CA GLY A 159 10.31 -8.02 11.74
C GLY A 159 11.55 -8.09 10.86
N VAL A 160 12.64 -7.53 11.38
CA VAL A 160 13.95 -7.61 10.75
C VAL A 160 14.79 -8.67 11.46
N VAL A 161 15.20 -9.70 10.73
CA VAL A 161 16.06 -10.77 11.26
C VAL A 161 17.46 -10.62 10.70
N VAL A 162 18.45 -10.54 11.58
CA VAL A 162 19.86 -10.43 11.20
C VAL A 162 20.56 -11.76 11.44
N GLN A 163 21.24 -12.25 10.41
CA GLN A 163 21.99 -13.49 10.43
C GLN A 163 23.41 -13.26 9.87
N SER A 164 24.39 -14.05 10.32
CA SER A 164 25.69 -14.11 9.62
C SER A 164 25.51 -14.61 8.17
N LEU A 165 26.18 -13.96 7.21
CA LEU A 165 26.11 -14.38 5.81
C LEU A 165 26.72 -15.76 5.57
N HIS A 166 27.76 -16.11 6.33
CA HIS A 166 28.55 -17.33 6.10
C HIS A 166 28.14 -18.51 6.99
N LYS A 167 27.24 -18.29 7.96
CA LYS A 167 26.82 -19.31 8.93
C LYS A 167 25.35 -19.14 9.26
N LYS A 168 24.63 -20.25 9.44
CA LYS A 168 23.27 -20.25 9.98
C LYS A 168 23.29 -19.90 11.48
N HIS A 169 23.51 -18.63 11.78
CA HIS A 169 23.61 -18.10 13.13
C HIS A 169 22.84 -16.78 13.22
N LYS A 170 21.71 -16.81 13.95
CA LYS A 170 20.85 -15.65 14.19
C LYS A 170 21.55 -14.71 15.18
N LEU A 171 21.80 -13.48 14.74
CA LEU A 171 22.40 -12.43 15.58
C LEU A 171 21.32 -11.64 16.33
N LYS A 172 20.23 -11.29 15.65
CA LYS A 172 19.15 -10.50 16.24
C LYS A 172 17.82 -10.70 15.51
N ALA A 173 16.73 -10.56 16.26
CA ALA A 173 15.42 -10.21 15.72
C ALA A 173 15.02 -8.83 16.25
N ILE A 174 14.63 -7.93 15.35
CA ILE A 174 14.21 -6.56 15.64
C ILE A 174 12.73 -6.49 15.29
N THR A 175 11.89 -6.25 16.28
CA THR A 175 10.43 -6.40 16.17
C THR A 175 9.72 -5.10 16.50
N GLN A 176 8.38 -5.08 16.45
CA GLN A 176 7.59 -3.96 16.97
C GLN A 176 7.89 -3.66 18.44
N LYS A 177 8.13 -4.71 19.27
CA LYS A 177 8.53 -4.53 20.68
C LYS A 177 9.91 -3.86 20.81
N SER A 178 10.72 -3.90 19.76
CA SER A 178 12.02 -3.21 19.67
C SER A 178 11.89 -1.77 19.14
N GLY A 179 10.69 -1.32 18.79
CA GLY A 179 10.42 0.04 18.28
C GLY A 179 10.04 0.12 16.80
N LEU A 180 9.96 -1.00 16.06
CA LEU A 180 9.52 -0.93 14.66
C LEU A 180 8.06 -0.46 14.54
N THR A 181 7.80 0.36 13.53
CA THR A 181 6.45 0.87 13.22
C THR A 181 5.47 -0.24 12.81
N SER A 182 5.94 -1.35 12.24
CA SER A 182 5.16 -2.59 12.04
C SER A 182 6.06 -3.83 12.06
N GLY A 183 5.47 -5.02 12.26
CA GLY A 183 6.18 -6.30 12.25
C GLY A 183 6.49 -6.80 10.84
N GLN A 184 5.71 -6.38 9.85
CA GLN A 184 6.00 -6.67 8.44
C GLN A 184 6.94 -5.63 7.85
N ILE A 185 7.86 -6.09 7.01
CA ILE A 185 8.84 -5.25 6.35
C ILE A 185 8.50 -5.17 4.86
N ARG A 186 8.52 -3.97 4.29
CA ARG A 186 8.36 -3.73 2.85
C ARG A 186 9.71 -3.50 2.16
N MET A 187 10.63 -2.83 2.84
CA MET A 187 11.93 -2.46 2.26
C MET A 187 13.02 -2.39 3.33
N LEU A 188 14.23 -2.79 2.94
CA LEU A 188 15.47 -2.60 3.69
C LEU A 188 16.50 -1.94 2.79
N ARG A 189 17.12 -0.86 3.26
CA ARG A 189 18.22 -0.20 2.54
C ARG A 189 19.29 0.32 3.46
N ASP A 190 20.53 -0.03 3.16
CA ASP A 190 21.68 0.53 3.87
C ASP A 190 21.95 1.97 3.45
N ASP A 191 21.97 2.90 4.42
CA ASP A 191 22.30 4.29 4.16
C ASP A 191 23.82 4.49 4.10
N PRO A 192 24.39 4.79 2.92
CA PRO A 192 25.84 4.88 2.79
C PRO A 192 26.42 6.09 3.53
N PHE A 193 25.60 7.11 3.83
CA PHE A 193 26.03 8.37 4.45
C PHE A 193 25.99 8.33 5.98
N THR A 194 25.00 7.64 6.57
CA THR A 194 24.82 7.60 8.04
C THR A 194 25.14 6.24 8.66
N LYS A 195 25.38 5.20 7.84
CA LYS A 195 25.62 3.83 8.29
C LYS A 195 24.48 3.28 9.15
N THR A 196 23.25 3.66 8.80
CA THR A 196 22.02 3.17 9.42
C THR A 196 21.21 2.39 8.40
N MET A 197 20.58 1.30 8.84
CA MET A 197 19.61 0.58 8.03
C MET A 197 18.28 1.34 8.02
N TRP A 198 17.80 1.74 6.84
CA TRP A 198 16.44 2.21 6.68
C TRP A 198 15.50 1.03 6.46
N VAL A 199 14.36 1.08 7.16
CA VAL A 199 13.36 0.01 7.15
C VAL A 199 12.00 0.63 6.90
N ALA A 200 11.41 0.31 5.75
CA ALA A 200 10.02 0.64 5.48
C ALA A 200 9.13 -0.52 5.91
N THR A 201 8.04 -0.18 6.59
CA THR A 201 6.98 -1.11 7.01
C THR A 201 5.64 -0.63 6.44
N PRO A 202 4.56 -1.44 6.50
CA PRO A 202 3.24 -0.97 6.09
C PRO A 202 2.74 0.29 6.81
N ARG A 203 3.22 0.55 8.04
CA ARG A 203 2.78 1.68 8.85
C ARG A 203 3.71 2.89 8.82
N GLY A 204 4.92 2.77 8.27
CA GLY A 204 5.89 3.84 8.44
C GLY A 204 7.32 3.51 8.03
N LEU A 205 8.24 4.34 8.49
CA LEU A 205 9.67 4.23 8.26
C LEU A 205 10.41 4.13 9.59
N ASN A 206 11.55 3.44 9.60
CA ASN A 206 12.42 3.31 10.75
C ASN A 206 13.88 3.44 10.32
N ARG A 207 14.74 3.83 11.26
CA ARG A 207 16.21 3.70 11.15
C ARG A 207 16.71 2.81 12.26
N ILE A 208 17.58 1.89 11.90
CA ILE A 208 18.25 0.97 12.82
C ILE A 208 19.74 1.23 12.75
N ASP A 209 20.38 1.36 13.92
CA ASP A 209 21.84 1.47 14.00
C ASP A 209 22.53 0.11 13.81
N ARG A 210 23.87 0.13 13.75
CA ARG A 210 24.69 -1.09 13.64
C ARG A 210 24.71 -1.95 14.91
N ARG A 211 24.14 -1.47 16.02
CA ARG A 211 23.93 -2.23 17.27
C ARG A 211 22.53 -2.84 17.33
N PHE A 212 21.83 -2.85 16.19
CA PHE A 212 20.50 -3.42 16.01
C PHE A 212 19.42 -2.72 16.86
N GLN A 213 19.61 -1.44 17.18
CA GLN A 213 18.64 -0.62 17.90
C GLN A 213 17.83 0.24 16.92
N VAL A 214 16.51 0.28 17.09
CA VAL A 214 15.66 1.23 16.38
C VAL A 214 15.88 2.61 17.02
N ILE A 215 16.56 3.49 16.31
CA ILE A 215 16.93 4.83 16.80
C ILE A 215 15.97 5.91 16.32
N TRP A 216 15.10 5.59 15.37
CA TRP A 216 14.09 6.50 14.83
C TRP A 216 12.95 5.70 14.21
N GLY A 217 11.72 6.15 14.44
CA GLY A 217 10.51 5.62 13.81
C GLY A 217 9.52 6.73 13.54
N ARG A 218 8.88 6.70 12.36
CA ARG A 218 7.78 7.59 12.01
C ARG A 218 6.68 6.83 11.29
N TYR A 219 5.44 7.16 11.62
CA TYR A 219 4.23 6.54 11.08
C TYR A 219 3.66 7.38 9.95
N TRP A 220 3.35 6.73 8.83
CA TRP A 220 2.60 7.36 7.75
C TRP A 220 1.18 7.66 8.23
N TYR A 221 0.68 8.83 7.83
CA TYR A 221 -0.74 9.16 7.92
C TYR A 221 -1.08 10.20 6.85
N GLU A 222 -2.35 10.30 6.50
CA GLU A 222 -2.85 11.35 5.63
C GLU A 222 -3.73 12.33 6.41
N ASP A 223 -3.62 13.61 6.10
CA ASP A 223 -4.41 14.68 6.72
C ASP A 223 -4.55 15.86 5.75
N PHE A 224 -5.32 16.86 6.13
CA PHE A 224 -5.43 18.08 5.34
C PHE A 224 -4.26 19.02 5.63
N GLU A 225 -3.62 19.53 4.57
CA GLU A 225 -2.60 20.57 4.68
C GLU A 225 -3.20 21.86 5.29
N HIS A 226 -2.47 22.47 6.21
CA HIS A 226 -2.84 23.77 6.77
C HIS A 226 -2.84 24.85 5.68
N GLY A 227 -4.01 25.44 5.42
CA GLY A 227 -4.19 26.49 4.41
C GLY A 227 -4.87 25.98 3.15
N SER A 228 -4.17 25.20 2.32
CA SER A 228 -4.70 24.70 1.04
C SER A 228 -5.87 23.72 1.20
N ARG A 229 -5.96 23.07 2.38
CA ARG A 229 -6.91 21.99 2.69
C ARG A 229 -6.84 20.82 1.71
N LYS A 230 -5.73 20.68 0.98
CA LYS A 230 -5.48 19.50 0.14
C LYS A 230 -5.07 18.32 1.01
N ALA A 231 -5.36 17.12 0.55
CA ALA A 231 -4.84 15.92 1.19
C ALA A 231 -3.31 15.89 1.08
N GLN A 232 -2.65 15.53 2.17
CA GLN A 232 -1.20 15.41 2.26
C GLN A 232 -0.83 14.16 3.04
N THR A 233 0.15 13.42 2.53
CA THR A 233 0.75 12.30 3.26
C THR A 233 1.93 12.80 4.11
N LEU A 234 1.94 12.45 5.39
CA LEU A 234 2.83 12.98 6.41
C LEU A 234 3.42 11.86 7.28
N LEU A 235 4.43 12.22 8.08
CA LEU A 235 5.09 11.36 9.04
C LEU A 235 4.88 11.85 10.47
N SER A 236 4.44 10.97 11.37
CA SER A 236 4.21 11.24 12.80
C SER A 236 5.19 10.47 13.68
N PRO A 237 5.72 11.04 14.78
CA PRO A 237 6.54 10.30 15.76
C PRO A 237 5.76 9.24 16.53
N THR A 238 4.43 9.32 16.55
CA THR A 238 3.54 8.37 17.21
C THR A 238 2.55 7.78 16.21
N PRO A 239 1.99 6.58 16.47
CA PRO A 239 0.94 6.02 15.61
C PRO A 239 -0.22 7.02 15.44
N LYS A 240 -0.55 7.34 14.19
CA LYS A 240 -1.67 8.20 13.83
C LYS A 240 -2.49 7.52 12.75
N ILE A 241 -3.81 7.65 12.85
CA ILE A 241 -4.76 7.17 11.84
C ILE A 241 -4.96 8.31 10.83
N SER A 242 -5.06 7.96 9.55
CA SER A 242 -5.33 8.92 8.49
C SER A 242 -6.72 9.54 8.64
N ASN A 243 -6.85 10.81 8.27
CA ASN A 243 -8.15 11.45 8.12
C ASN A 243 -8.87 10.82 6.91
N PRO A 244 -10.02 10.15 7.10
CA PRO A 244 -10.68 9.42 6.02
C PRO A 244 -11.11 10.34 4.88
N PHE A 245 -11.49 11.60 5.15
CA PHE A 245 -11.86 12.54 4.08
C PHE A 245 -10.65 13.01 3.27
N ALA A 246 -9.48 13.14 3.89
CA ALA A 246 -8.25 13.46 3.14
C ALA A 246 -7.91 12.31 2.17
N VAL A 247 -8.00 11.06 2.65
CA VAL A 247 -7.80 9.88 1.80
C VAL A 247 -8.82 9.84 0.66
N LEU A 248 -10.12 9.99 0.96
CA LEU A 248 -11.17 10.01 -0.05
C LEU A 248 -10.94 11.11 -1.10
N GLY A 249 -10.60 12.33 -0.67
CA GLY A 249 -10.33 13.43 -1.61
C GLY A 249 -9.18 13.10 -2.56
N ARG A 250 -8.13 12.42 -2.08
CA ARG A 250 -7.00 11.97 -2.90
C ARG A 250 -7.43 10.89 -3.89
N GLU A 251 -8.15 9.88 -3.43
CA GLU A 251 -8.56 8.73 -4.26
C GLU A 251 -9.61 9.10 -5.31
N LEU A 252 -10.44 10.09 -5.01
CA LEU A 252 -11.37 10.70 -5.96
C LEU A 252 -10.67 11.67 -6.94
N ALA A 253 -9.37 11.91 -6.79
CA ALA A 253 -8.61 12.89 -7.55
C ALA A 253 -9.30 14.26 -7.59
N VAL A 254 -9.73 14.76 -6.42
CA VAL A 254 -10.42 16.05 -6.30
C VAL A 254 -9.55 17.17 -6.88
N ASN A 255 -10.14 17.95 -7.78
CA ASN A 255 -9.52 19.17 -8.34
C ASN A 255 -9.92 20.42 -7.54
N ASP A 256 -11.20 20.55 -7.20
CA ASP A 256 -11.74 21.64 -6.38
C ASP A 256 -11.75 21.28 -4.89
N TRP A 257 -10.60 21.41 -4.26
CA TRP A 257 -10.40 21.11 -2.84
C TRP A 257 -11.15 22.08 -1.90
N GLU A 258 -11.45 23.29 -2.37
CA GLU A 258 -12.20 24.26 -1.57
C GLU A 258 -13.66 23.84 -1.44
N ALA A 259 -14.29 23.45 -2.56
CA ALA A 259 -15.63 22.88 -2.55
C ALA A 259 -15.68 21.57 -1.76
N PHE A 260 -14.69 20.69 -1.93
CA PHE A 260 -14.63 19.43 -1.17
C PHE A 260 -14.54 19.68 0.33
N SER A 261 -13.68 20.61 0.75
CA SER A 261 -13.54 20.99 2.15
C SER A 261 -14.83 21.58 2.73
N ARG A 262 -15.57 22.38 1.95
CA ARG A 262 -16.91 22.87 2.36
C ARG A 262 -17.92 21.75 2.52
N ALA A 263 -17.92 20.76 1.63
CA ALA A 263 -18.79 19.59 1.74
C ALA A 263 -18.47 18.77 2.99
N VAL A 264 -17.19 18.49 3.24
CA VAL A 264 -16.72 17.78 4.45
C VAL A 264 -17.10 18.53 5.73
N ALA A 265 -17.00 19.87 5.73
CA ALA A 265 -17.32 20.69 6.90
C ALA A 265 -18.81 20.66 7.31
N LYS A 266 -19.71 20.23 6.41
CA LYS A 266 -21.14 20.06 6.73
C LYS A 266 -21.45 18.74 7.43
N VAL A 267 -20.57 17.75 7.31
CA VAL A 267 -20.72 16.46 7.99
C VAL A 267 -20.55 16.66 9.49
N SER A 268 -21.48 16.17 10.31
CA SER A 268 -21.42 16.39 11.75
C SER A 268 -20.19 15.73 12.38
N PRO A 269 -19.61 16.27 13.46
CA PRO A 269 -18.46 15.63 14.12
C PRO A 269 -18.72 14.20 14.60
N SER A 270 -19.98 13.85 14.86
CA SER A 270 -20.39 12.48 15.21
C SER A 270 -20.21 11.54 14.04
N GLU A 271 -20.66 11.96 12.86
CA GLU A 271 -20.57 11.18 11.64
C GLU A 271 -19.14 11.09 11.12
N GLN A 272 -18.37 12.18 11.18
CA GLN A 272 -16.95 12.18 10.83
C GLN A 272 -16.14 11.14 11.63
N ARG A 273 -16.49 10.89 12.91
CA ARG A 273 -15.82 9.89 13.76
C ARG A 273 -16.22 8.45 13.46
N LYS A 274 -17.38 8.24 12.83
CA LYS A 274 -17.87 6.89 12.47
C LYS A 274 -17.38 6.47 11.09
N LEU A 275 -17.05 7.43 10.24
CA LEU A 275 -16.63 7.18 8.86
C LEU A 275 -15.45 6.21 8.84
N SER A 276 -15.64 5.08 8.16
CA SER A 276 -14.59 4.10 7.96
C SER A 276 -14.27 3.95 6.49
N LEU A 277 -12.99 4.01 6.12
CA LEU A 277 -12.55 3.75 4.75
C LEU A 277 -12.92 2.34 4.28
N TYR A 278 -13.06 1.39 5.21
CA TYR A 278 -13.55 0.04 4.93
C TYR A 278 -14.88 0.06 4.17
N GLU A 279 -15.79 1.00 4.51
CA GLU A 279 -17.09 1.14 3.84
C GLU A 279 -16.94 1.55 2.37
N PHE A 280 -15.83 2.18 1.98
CA PHE A 280 -15.56 2.63 0.61
C PHE A 280 -14.78 1.60 -0.21
N HIS A 281 -13.87 0.85 0.41
CA HIS A 281 -13.01 -0.11 -0.30
C HIS A 281 -13.58 -1.53 -0.41
N MET A 282 -14.49 -1.94 0.49
CA MET A 282 -15.04 -3.29 0.42
C MET A 282 -16.11 -3.46 -0.65
N VAL A 283 -16.02 -4.60 -1.35
CA VAL A 283 -16.97 -5.04 -2.39
C VAL A 283 -17.94 -6.06 -1.76
N GLY A 284 -19.23 -5.99 -2.11
CA GLY A 284 -20.18 -7.08 -1.84
C GLY A 284 -20.88 -7.08 -0.48
N LEU A 285 -20.68 -6.08 0.37
CA LEU A 285 -21.59 -5.84 1.50
C LEU A 285 -22.92 -5.29 0.92
N PRO A 286 -24.10 -5.65 1.48
CA PRO A 286 -25.35 -5.03 1.02
C PRO A 286 -25.17 -3.51 1.07
N PRO A 287 -25.83 -2.72 0.20
CA PRO A 287 -25.73 -1.28 0.23
C PRO A 287 -26.19 -0.78 1.60
N ARG A 288 -25.25 -0.67 2.55
CA ARG A 288 -25.42 0.18 3.70
C ARG A 288 -25.39 1.56 3.10
N THR A 289 -26.57 2.15 3.08
CA THR A 289 -26.72 3.52 2.64
C THR A 289 -25.86 4.36 3.56
N LEU A 290 -24.87 5.02 2.97
CA LEU A 290 -24.08 6.04 3.64
C LEU A 290 -25.06 7.06 4.22
N SER A 291 -24.71 7.65 5.36
CA SER A 291 -25.52 8.70 5.97
C SER A 291 -25.82 9.80 4.95
N HIS A 292 -27.05 10.32 4.93
CA HIS A 292 -27.42 11.44 4.08
C HIS A 292 -26.59 12.71 4.35
N GLU A 293 -25.94 12.82 5.52
CA GLU A 293 -24.95 13.88 5.79
C GLU A 293 -23.77 13.87 4.81
N LEU A 294 -23.50 12.74 4.16
CA LEU A 294 -22.45 12.58 3.16
C LEU A 294 -22.90 12.95 1.74
N ASN A 295 -24.18 13.25 1.50
CA ASN A 295 -24.70 13.51 0.15
C ASN A 295 -24.06 14.74 -0.52
N ASP A 296 -23.55 15.70 0.27
CA ASP A 296 -22.76 16.83 -0.26
C ASP A 296 -21.45 16.38 -0.94
N LEU A 297 -21.00 15.13 -0.74
CA LEU A 297 -19.84 14.56 -1.41
C LEU A 297 -20.16 13.93 -2.78
N ILE A 298 -21.44 13.68 -3.11
CA ILE A 298 -21.88 13.04 -4.35
C ILE A 298 -21.25 13.68 -5.61
N PRO A 299 -21.17 15.02 -5.75
CA PRO A 299 -20.57 15.63 -6.94
C PRO A 299 -19.12 15.19 -7.20
N PHE A 300 -18.34 14.92 -6.16
CA PHE A 300 -16.95 14.47 -6.28
C PHE A 300 -16.86 13.00 -6.71
N PHE A 301 -17.75 12.15 -6.21
CA PHE A 301 -17.85 10.76 -6.66
C PHE A 301 -18.30 10.66 -8.13
N ARG A 302 -19.20 11.54 -8.58
CA ARG A 302 -19.59 11.63 -10.00
C ARG A 302 -18.44 12.08 -10.88
N ALA A 303 -17.74 13.14 -10.49
CA ALA A 303 -16.57 13.62 -11.23
C ALA A 303 -15.50 12.52 -11.33
N ALA A 304 -15.30 11.75 -10.26
CA ALA A 304 -14.40 10.59 -10.27
C ALA A 304 -14.89 9.50 -11.23
N ALA A 305 -16.19 9.18 -11.24
CA ALA A 305 -16.81 8.21 -12.15
C ALA A 305 -16.84 8.63 -13.64
N GLU A 306 -16.42 9.85 -13.94
CA GLU A 306 -16.24 10.36 -15.31
C GLU A 306 -14.76 10.52 -15.68
N SER A 307 -13.85 10.18 -14.76
CA SER A 307 -12.41 10.32 -14.95
C SER A 307 -11.89 9.42 -16.06
N SER A 308 -10.92 9.94 -16.83
CA SER A 308 -10.16 9.13 -17.78
C SER A 308 -9.15 8.19 -17.10
N ASN A 309 -8.88 8.38 -15.80
CA ASN A 309 -8.05 7.46 -15.03
C ASN A 309 -8.90 6.25 -14.59
N PRO A 310 -8.58 5.01 -15.05
CA PRO A 310 -9.41 3.84 -14.77
C PRO A 310 -9.59 3.52 -13.28
N THR A 311 -8.58 3.78 -12.44
CA THR A 311 -8.65 3.53 -10.99
C THR A 311 -9.60 4.52 -10.31
N VAL A 312 -9.51 5.80 -10.68
CA VAL A 312 -10.38 6.86 -10.14
C VAL A 312 -11.83 6.65 -10.62
N HIS A 313 -11.99 6.29 -11.89
CA HIS A 313 -13.28 5.92 -12.50
C HIS A 313 -13.95 4.79 -11.74
N ASP A 314 -13.24 3.67 -11.56
CA ASP A 314 -13.76 2.49 -10.87
C ASP A 314 -14.11 2.80 -9.41
N PHE A 315 -13.25 3.52 -8.69
CA PHE A 315 -13.50 3.92 -7.30
C PHE A 315 -14.72 4.84 -7.16
N GLY A 316 -14.84 5.86 -8.02
CA GLY A 316 -15.97 6.77 -8.04
C GLY A 316 -17.29 6.05 -8.34
N LEU A 317 -17.32 5.28 -9.44
CA LEU A 317 -18.52 4.59 -9.89
C LEU A 317 -19.02 3.56 -8.86
N ARG A 318 -18.11 2.77 -8.28
CA ARG A 318 -18.49 1.75 -7.29
C ARG A 318 -19.07 2.31 -6.01
N ASN A 319 -18.62 3.49 -5.61
CA ASN A 319 -19.05 4.11 -4.36
C ASN A 319 -20.31 4.95 -4.51
N LEU A 320 -20.63 5.44 -5.71
CA LEU A 320 -21.90 6.13 -5.95
C LEU A 320 -23.11 5.29 -5.52
N CYS A 321 -23.06 3.97 -5.72
CA CYS A 321 -24.11 3.03 -5.34
C CYS A 321 -24.41 2.95 -3.83
N LYS A 322 -23.54 3.50 -3.00
CA LYS A 322 -23.69 3.52 -1.54
C LYS A 322 -24.47 4.73 -1.05
N PHE A 323 -24.73 5.71 -1.91
CA PHE A 323 -25.54 6.88 -1.59
C PHE A 323 -27.02 6.61 -1.90
N ASP A 324 -27.90 6.76 -0.91
CA ASP A 324 -29.34 6.76 -1.13
C ASP A 324 -29.82 8.16 -1.54
N ASP A 325 -29.65 8.47 -2.81
CA ASP A 325 -29.99 9.78 -3.36
C ASP A 325 -30.60 9.64 -4.76
N ALA A 326 -31.75 10.29 -4.98
CA ALA A 326 -32.47 10.21 -6.25
C ALA A 326 -31.61 10.68 -7.44
N SER A 327 -30.77 11.70 -7.23
CA SER A 327 -29.90 12.20 -8.28
C SER A 327 -28.91 11.11 -8.73
N VAL A 328 -28.38 10.32 -7.79
CA VAL A 328 -27.42 9.24 -8.09
C VAL A 328 -28.10 8.14 -8.89
N ARG A 329 -29.35 7.80 -8.53
CA ARG A 329 -30.16 6.83 -9.29
C ARG A 329 -30.34 7.28 -10.73
N ASP A 330 -30.69 8.55 -10.95
CA ASP A 330 -30.86 9.13 -12.29
C ASP A 330 -29.56 9.11 -13.10
N TYR A 331 -28.43 9.43 -12.45
CA TYR A 331 -27.11 9.33 -13.06
C TYR A 331 -26.80 7.89 -13.49
N MET A 332 -27.02 6.92 -12.62
CA MET A 332 -26.78 5.50 -12.90
C MET A 332 -27.62 4.99 -14.07
N VAL A 333 -28.90 5.35 -14.14
CA VAL A 333 -29.78 5.01 -15.27
C VAL A 333 -29.26 5.60 -16.58
N ASN A 334 -28.85 6.87 -16.57
CA ASN A 334 -28.31 7.52 -17.76
C ASN A 334 -27.01 6.83 -18.22
N VAL A 335 -26.05 6.63 -17.32
CA VAL A 335 -24.77 5.98 -17.65
C VAL A 335 -24.99 4.55 -18.15
N ALA A 336 -25.90 3.77 -17.55
CA ALA A 336 -26.20 2.41 -18.00
C ALA A 336 -26.64 2.34 -19.48
N SER A 337 -27.38 3.35 -19.95
CA SER A 337 -27.86 3.43 -21.33
C SER A 337 -26.77 3.71 -22.36
N GLN A 338 -25.65 4.29 -21.91
CA GLN A 338 -24.51 4.69 -22.76
C GLN A 338 -23.39 3.64 -22.78
N LYS A 339 -23.38 2.71 -21.82
CA LYS A 339 -22.33 1.68 -21.70
C LYS A 339 -22.61 0.47 -22.59
N LEU A 340 -21.53 -0.13 -23.09
CA LEU A 340 -21.61 -1.36 -23.89
C LEU A 340 -22.30 -2.48 -23.11
N PRO A 341 -23.25 -3.21 -23.73
CA PRO A 341 -23.89 -4.38 -23.15
C PRO A 341 -22.87 -5.40 -22.62
N GLY A 342 -22.98 -5.75 -21.34
CA GLY A 342 -22.09 -6.73 -20.71
C GLY A 342 -20.71 -6.20 -20.32
N SER A 343 -20.46 -4.90 -20.38
CA SER A 343 -19.28 -4.30 -19.74
C SER A 343 -19.30 -4.46 -18.21
N ALA A 344 -18.13 -4.37 -17.57
CA ALA A 344 -18.03 -4.44 -16.11
C ALA A 344 -18.83 -3.32 -15.42
N ASP A 345 -18.70 -2.08 -15.91
CA ASP A 345 -19.50 -0.93 -15.49
C ASP A 345 -21.00 -1.23 -15.59
N GLN A 346 -21.48 -1.71 -16.74
CA GLN A 346 -22.92 -1.96 -16.94
C GLN A 346 -23.43 -3.06 -16.01
N ARG A 347 -22.65 -4.10 -15.73
CA ARG A 347 -23.01 -5.13 -14.74
C ARG A 347 -23.12 -4.52 -13.34
N HIS A 348 -22.10 -3.78 -12.92
CA HIS A 348 -22.09 -3.13 -11.61
C HIS A 348 -23.29 -2.18 -11.42
N ILE A 349 -23.54 -1.30 -12.40
CA ILE A 349 -24.66 -0.35 -12.36
C ILE A 349 -26.00 -1.11 -12.29
N ARG A 350 -26.15 -2.20 -13.05
CA ARG A 350 -27.37 -3.02 -13.01
C ARG A 350 -27.60 -3.65 -11.64
N ASP A 351 -26.56 -4.19 -11.03
CA ASP A 351 -26.65 -4.81 -9.70
C ASP A 351 -26.99 -3.78 -8.62
N CYS A 352 -26.42 -2.58 -8.73
CA CYS A 352 -26.73 -1.42 -7.92
C CYS A 352 -28.18 -0.96 -8.04
N LEU A 353 -28.68 -0.78 -9.26
CA LEU A 353 -30.08 -0.42 -9.51
C LEU A 353 -31.06 -1.50 -8.99
N LYS A 354 -30.72 -2.78 -9.15
CA LYS A 354 -31.51 -3.89 -8.58
C LYS A 354 -31.55 -3.85 -7.05
N ALA A 355 -30.45 -3.47 -6.40
CA ALA A 355 -30.39 -3.42 -4.94
C ALA A 355 -31.22 -2.26 -4.34
N TRP A 356 -31.45 -1.18 -5.11
CA TRP A 356 -32.33 -0.08 -4.71
C TRP A 356 -33.81 -0.30 -5.03
N SER A 357 -34.12 -1.20 -5.96
CA SER A 357 -35.49 -1.62 -6.17
C SER A 357 -35.98 -2.32 -4.91
N PRO A 358 -37.15 -1.94 -4.34
CA PRO A 358 -37.78 -2.77 -3.35
C PRO A 358 -37.92 -4.17 -3.94
N LEU A 359 -37.55 -5.20 -3.17
CA LEU A 359 -37.97 -6.56 -3.47
C LEU A 359 -39.49 -6.49 -3.60
N SER A 360 -40.00 -6.47 -4.84
CA SER A 360 -41.40 -6.70 -5.10
C SER A 360 -41.70 -8.10 -4.55
N GLU A 361 -42.66 -8.15 -3.63
CA GLU A 361 -43.28 -9.37 -3.09
C GLU A 361 -43.58 -10.42 -4.16
#